data_AF-A9L2P1-F1
#
_entry.id   AF-A9L2P1-F1
#
_cell.length_a   1.000
_cell.length_b   1.000
_cell.length_c   1.000
_cell.angle_alpha   90.00
_cell.angle_beta   90.00
_cell.angle_gamma   90.00
#
_symmetry.space_group_name_H-M   'P 1'
#
loop_
_entity.id
_entity.type
_entity.pdbx_description
1 polymer ?
#
loop_
_entity_poly.entity_id
_entity_poly.type
_entity_poly.pdbx_seq_one_letter_code
_entity_poly.pdbx_strand_id
1 'polypeptide(L)'
;MSLVALVFASSLSWTPIADKQALICPLPELGTCLALLPKQVLAQLPATLDQFKRDLGRRSAMVMPVDDNKIAGLVLVNELQTPQVQLASVDLVTYQLPLLEQPQLTLWHELGHLENLALQGTVLPIQLSAYQHEWLADIYLVWRIARERGDFALAWQQYHRRNLDALTSPQYLSHWSSPMLIQVLRHYEVVQVARFTDYRDFLADFYPNAEQLEPRLLGEYSSLMQRTFGASVLQPLPEYLFWRKADLGHYLQPTFVLLMGEEKAHNWLVQNLML
;
A
#
# COMPACT_ATOMS: atom_id res chain seq x y z
N MET A 1 -15.02 -31.06 -5.47
CA MET A 1 -15.43 -30.33 -4.25
C MET A 1 -15.37 -28.85 -4.59
N SER A 2 -16.53 -28.18 -4.72
CA SER A 2 -16.57 -26.76 -5.04
C SER A 2 -16.11 -25.95 -3.82
N LEU A 3 -14.94 -25.32 -3.94
CA LEU A 3 -14.57 -24.20 -3.08
C LEU A 3 -15.51 -23.05 -3.41
N VAL A 4 -16.48 -22.81 -2.53
CA VAL A 4 -17.19 -21.54 -2.49
C VAL A 4 -16.16 -20.51 -2.06
N ALA A 5 -15.60 -19.78 -3.02
CA ALA A 5 -14.95 -18.52 -2.74
C ALA A 5 -16.04 -17.59 -2.20
N LEU A 6 -16.09 -17.39 -0.88
CA LEU A 6 -16.84 -16.29 -0.29
C LEU A 6 -16.17 -15.02 -0.78
N VAL A 7 -16.75 -14.42 -1.82
CA VAL A 7 -16.46 -13.03 -2.17
C VAL A 7 -17.03 -12.20 -1.04
N PHE A 8 -16.18 -11.70 -0.16
CA PHE A 8 -16.56 -10.61 0.74
C PHE A 8 -16.80 -9.39 -0.14
N ALA A 9 -18.05 -9.22 -0.57
CA ALA A 9 -18.50 -7.94 -1.06
C ALA A 9 -18.44 -6.98 0.13
N SER A 10 -17.59 -5.95 0.02
CA SER A 10 -17.60 -4.80 0.92
C SER A 10 -19.02 -4.30 0.94
N SER A 11 -19.74 -4.57 2.03
CA SER A 11 -21.09 -4.05 2.21
C SER A 11 -20.99 -2.64 2.75
N LEU A 12 -22.01 -1.83 2.48
CA LEU A 12 -22.21 -0.59 3.20
C LEU A 12 -22.09 -0.85 4.71
N SER A 13 -21.15 -0.19 5.38
CA SER A 13 -20.86 -0.44 6.78
C SER A 13 -20.11 0.72 7.44
N TRP A 14 -20.30 0.86 8.75
CA TRP A 14 -19.50 1.75 9.59
C TRP A 14 -18.36 0.95 10.22
N THR A 15 -17.15 1.50 10.17
CA THR A 15 -15.95 0.91 10.77
C THR A 15 -15.33 1.91 11.75
N PRO A 16 -14.94 1.48 12.96
CA PRO A 16 -14.24 2.37 13.89
C PRO A 16 -12.88 2.81 13.33
N ILE A 17 -12.57 4.10 13.54
CA ILE A 17 -11.26 4.71 13.28
C ILE A 17 -10.92 5.54 14.51
N ALA A 18 -9.98 5.08 15.34
CA ALA A 18 -9.73 5.66 16.66
C ALA A 18 -11.03 5.94 17.44
N ASP A 19 -11.33 7.19 17.77
CA ASP A 19 -12.53 7.66 18.48
C ASP A 19 -13.71 8.04 17.54
N LYS A 20 -13.53 7.90 16.23
CA LYS A 20 -14.51 8.23 15.18
C LYS A 20 -14.96 6.98 14.41
N GLN A 21 -15.75 7.18 13.37
CA GLN A 21 -16.21 6.14 12.46
C GLN A 21 -15.93 6.52 11.00
N ALA A 22 -15.55 5.56 10.17
CA ALA A 22 -15.52 5.68 8.73
C ALA A 22 -16.69 4.95 8.10
N LEU A 23 -17.28 5.55 7.06
CA LEU A 23 -18.33 4.91 6.27
C LEU A 23 -17.72 4.25 5.03
N ILE A 24 -17.86 2.93 4.92
CA ILE A 24 -17.45 2.17 3.74
C ILE A 24 -18.62 2.19 2.75
N CYS A 25 -18.38 2.72 1.56
CA CYS A 25 -19.37 2.91 0.52
C CYS A 25 -19.03 2.09 -0.73
N PRO A 26 -19.80 1.04 -1.04
CA PRO A 26 -19.69 0.37 -2.32
C PRO A 26 -20.16 1.31 -3.44
N LEU A 27 -19.40 1.39 -4.53
CA LEU A 27 -19.72 2.29 -5.65
C LEU A 27 -21.16 2.11 -6.20
N PRO A 28 -21.70 0.88 -6.34
CA PRO A 28 -23.09 0.68 -6.77
C PRO A 28 -24.13 1.25 -5.81
N GLU A 29 -23.79 1.37 -4.52
CA GLU A 29 -24.68 1.81 -3.44
C GLU A 29 -24.37 3.25 -2.97
N LEU A 30 -23.53 3.98 -3.70
CA LEU A 30 -23.04 5.31 -3.29
C LEU A 30 -24.17 6.27 -2.91
N GLY A 31 -25.28 6.29 -3.66
CA GLY A 31 -26.42 7.15 -3.33
C GLY A 31 -27.04 6.85 -1.96
N THR A 32 -27.25 5.57 -1.66
CA THR A 32 -27.75 5.11 -0.34
C THR A 32 -26.73 5.42 0.75
N CYS A 33 -25.44 5.24 0.46
CA CYS A 33 -24.37 5.51 1.41
C CYS A 33 -24.30 6.98 1.81
N LEU A 34 -24.35 7.90 0.83
CA LEU A 34 -24.33 9.33 1.09
C LEU A 34 -25.56 9.81 1.87
N ALA A 35 -26.71 9.14 1.70
CA ALA A 35 -27.93 9.48 2.45
C ALA A 35 -27.79 9.24 3.98
N LEU A 36 -26.80 8.46 4.42
CA LEU A 36 -26.51 8.22 5.83
C LEU A 36 -25.66 9.31 6.48
N LEU A 37 -25.04 10.18 5.67
CA LEU A 37 -24.12 11.19 6.17
C LEU A 37 -24.86 12.48 6.59
N PRO A 38 -24.46 13.12 7.70
CA PRO A 38 -24.96 14.43 8.07
C PRO A 38 -24.66 15.48 6.99
N LYS A 39 -25.52 16.50 6.88
CA LYS A 39 -25.37 17.58 5.89
C LYS A 39 -24.00 18.29 5.96
N GLN A 40 -23.46 18.45 7.17
CA GLN A 40 -22.16 19.10 7.38
C GLN A 40 -20.98 18.28 6.80
N VAL A 41 -21.09 16.94 6.82
CA VAL A 41 -20.11 16.04 6.21
C VAL A 41 -20.28 16.03 4.69
N LEU A 42 -21.52 15.95 4.21
CA LEU A 42 -21.82 16.00 2.78
C LEU A 42 -21.30 17.27 2.10
N ALA A 43 -21.27 18.41 2.82
CA ALA A 43 -20.74 19.67 2.31
C ALA A 43 -19.22 19.65 2.01
N GLN A 44 -18.48 18.69 2.57
CA GLN A 44 -17.03 18.53 2.37
C GLN A 44 -16.70 17.54 1.24
N LEU A 45 -17.70 16.79 0.78
CA LEU A 45 -17.56 15.73 -0.22
C LEU A 45 -17.91 16.23 -1.63
N PRO A 46 -17.55 15.48 -2.69
CA PRO A 46 -17.98 15.81 -4.04
C PRO A 46 -19.49 16.05 -4.16
N ALA A 47 -19.88 17.13 -4.84
CA ALA A 47 -21.28 17.57 -4.88
C ALA A 47 -22.22 16.66 -5.69
N THR A 48 -21.69 15.79 -6.55
CA THR A 48 -22.48 14.91 -7.42
C THR A 48 -21.89 13.51 -7.50
N LEU A 49 -22.74 12.50 -7.70
CA LEU A 49 -22.33 11.10 -7.87
C LEU A 49 -21.33 10.92 -9.03
N ASP A 50 -21.46 11.71 -10.10
CA ASP A 50 -20.54 11.63 -11.23
C ASP A 50 -19.16 12.18 -10.88
N GLN A 51 -19.06 13.16 -9.97
CA GLN A 51 -17.77 13.65 -9.50
C GLN A 51 -17.04 12.56 -8.71
N PHE A 52 -17.72 11.84 -7.81
CA PHE A 52 -17.14 10.67 -7.12
C PHE A 52 -16.58 9.62 -8.09
N LYS A 53 -17.34 9.29 -9.15
CA LYS A 53 -16.92 8.32 -10.18
C LYS A 53 -15.70 8.81 -10.96
N ARG A 54 -15.66 10.11 -11.29
CA ARG A 54 -14.53 10.72 -11.99
C ARG A 54 -13.26 10.72 -11.12
N ASP A 55 -13.39 11.09 -9.85
CA ASP A 55 -12.27 11.16 -8.91
C ASP A 55 -11.69 9.77 -8.61
N LEU A 56 -12.57 8.77 -8.42
CA LEU A 56 -12.15 7.38 -8.28
C LEU A 56 -11.47 6.85 -9.56
N GLY A 57 -11.99 7.22 -10.72
CA GLY A 57 -11.45 6.80 -12.02
C GLY A 57 -11.40 5.27 -12.15
N ARG A 58 -10.19 4.72 -12.36
CA ARG A 58 -9.92 3.27 -12.47
C ARG A 58 -9.40 2.64 -11.18
N ARG A 59 -9.39 3.39 -10.07
CA ARG A 59 -8.92 2.88 -8.79
C ARG A 59 -9.94 1.90 -8.21
N SER A 60 -9.44 0.90 -7.49
CA SER A 60 -10.27 -0.09 -6.81
C SER A 60 -10.89 0.46 -5.53
N ALA A 61 -10.28 1.50 -4.92
CA ALA A 61 -10.86 2.24 -3.82
C ALA A 61 -10.29 3.67 -3.74
N MET A 62 -10.90 4.50 -2.90
CA MET A 62 -10.42 5.84 -2.57
C MET A 62 -10.97 6.29 -1.22
N VAL A 63 -10.08 6.78 -0.36
CA VAL A 63 -10.43 7.46 0.89
C VAL A 63 -10.75 8.95 0.69
N MET A 64 -11.75 9.44 1.40
CA MET A 64 -12.14 10.85 1.50
C MET A 64 -12.26 11.23 2.99
N PRO A 65 -11.19 11.75 3.60
CA PRO A 65 -11.23 12.24 4.98
C PRO A 65 -12.16 13.46 5.10
N VAL A 66 -12.75 13.64 6.28
CA VAL A 66 -13.61 14.79 6.59
C VAL A 66 -13.27 15.37 7.96
N ASP A 67 -13.47 16.67 8.13
CA ASP A 67 -13.38 17.34 9.41
C ASP A 67 -14.74 17.29 10.12
N ASP A 68 -14.89 16.29 10.99
CA ASP A 68 -16.08 16.08 11.83
C ASP A 68 -15.67 15.42 13.16
N ASN A 69 -16.46 15.63 14.22
CA ASN A 69 -16.14 15.10 15.56
C ASN A 69 -16.49 13.62 15.76
N LYS A 70 -17.28 13.02 14.88
CA LYS A 70 -17.72 11.61 14.96
C LYS A 70 -17.37 10.81 13.71
N ILE A 71 -17.20 11.47 12.57
CA ILE A 71 -16.94 10.83 11.29
C ILE A 71 -15.51 11.15 10.86
N ALA A 72 -14.69 10.11 10.65
CA ALA A 72 -13.32 10.24 10.17
C ALA A 72 -13.26 10.47 8.66
N GLY A 73 -14.20 9.86 7.92
CA GLY A 73 -14.24 9.95 6.47
C GLY A 73 -15.11 8.89 5.83
N LEU A 74 -15.03 8.84 4.52
CA LEU A 74 -15.67 7.86 3.66
C LEU A 74 -14.62 7.07 2.88
N VAL A 75 -14.79 5.77 2.74
CA VAL A 75 -14.00 4.94 1.83
C VAL A 75 -14.91 4.46 0.71
N LEU A 76 -14.66 4.94 -0.51
CA LEU A 76 -15.38 4.50 -1.71
C LEU A 76 -14.69 3.27 -2.29
N VAL A 77 -15.43 2.17 -2.45
CA VAL A 77 -14.89 0.89 -2.93
C VAL A 77 -15.50 0.51 -4.28
N ASN A 78 -14.66 0.10 -5.22
CA ASN A 78 -15.03 -0.37 -6.55
C ASN A 78 -14.34 -1.71 -6.84
N GLU A 79 -14.90 -2.76 -6.27
CA GLU A 79 -14.33 -4.10 -6.31
C GLU A 79 -14.12 -4.62 -7.74
N LEU A 80 -14.97 -4.19 -8.68
CA LEU A 80 -14.89 -4.55 -10.10
C LEU A 80 -13.58 -4.08 -10.78
N GLN A 81 -12.90 -3.09 -10.21
CA GLN A 81 -11.60 -2.61 -10.69
C GLN A 81 -10.43 -3.19 -9.88
N THR A 82 -10.66 -4.21 -9.05
CA THR A 82 -9.59 -4.81 -8.25
C THR A 82 -8.78 -5.82 -9.06
N PRO A 83 -7.47 -5.62 -9.23
CA PRO A 83 -6.64 -6.56 -9.97
C PRO A 83 -6.57 -7.91 -9.24
N GLN A 84 -6.64 -8.99 -10.02
CA GLN A 84 -6.45 -10.37 -9.53
C GLN A 84 -5.01 -10.86 -9.71
N VAL A 85 -4.23 -10.16 -10.54
CA VAL A 85 -2.83 -10.47 -10.83
C VAL A 85 -2.05 -9.18 -10.98
N GLN A 86 -0.78 -9.20 -10.57
CA GLN A 86 0.21 -8.18 -10.85
C GLN A 86 1.23 -8.73 -11.84
N LEU A 87 1.57 -7.94 -12.85
CA LEU A 87 2.53 -8.34 -13.89
C LEU A 87 3.77 -7.46 -13.80
N ALA A 88 4.94 -8.04 -14.08
CA ALA A 88 6.16 -7.29 -14.35
C ALA A 88 7.02 -8.03 -15.37
N SER A 89 7.76 -7.28 -16.19
CA SER A 89 8.69 -7.84 -17.16
C SER A 89 10.12 -7.60 -16.69
N VAL A 90 10.90 -8.66 -16.56
CA VAL A 90 12.33 -8.62 -16.24
C VAL A 90 13.07 -9.40 -17.33
N ASP A 91 14.00 -8.76 -18.03
CA ASP A 91 14.74 -9.31 -19.19
C ASP A 91 13.85 -10.02 -20.22
N LEU A 92 12.78 -9.33 -20.65
CA LEU A 92 11.80 -9.83 -21.62
C LEU A 92 10.98 -11.06 -21.15
N VAL A 93 11.15 -11.50 -19.90
CA VAL A 93 10.32 -12.53 -19.28
C VAL A 93 9.24 -11.84 -18.44
N THR A 94 7.98 -12.10 -18.75
CA THR A 94 6.85 -11.61 -17.95
C THR A 94 6.55 -12.58 -16.81
N TYR A 95 6.66 -12.08 -15.59
CA TYR A 95 6.30 -12.76 -14.37
C TYR A 95 4.91 -12.31 -13.90
N GLN A 96 4.21 -13.20 -13.21
CA GLN A 96 2.87 -12.93 -12.67
C GLN A 96 2.84 -13.25 -11.19
N LEU A 97 2.25 -12.35 -10.41
CA LEU A 97 1.93 -12.54 -9.00
C LEU A 97 0.40 -12.60 -8.86
N PRO A 98 -0.17 -13.76 -8.52
CA PRO A 98 -1.58 -13.84 -8.11
C PRO A 98 -1.81 -12.96 -6.87
N LEU A 99 -2.90 -12.18 -6.88
CA LEU A 99 -3.28 -11.31 -5.77
C LEU A 99 -4.49 -11.90 -5.04
N LEU A 100 -4.24 -12.46 -3.87
CA LEU A 100 -5.27 -13.01 -2.99
C LEU A 100 -5.89 -11.89 -2.15
N GLU A 101 -7.21 -11.94 -1.99
CA GLU A 101 -7.97 -11.02 -1.11
C GLU A 101 -7.72 -9.53 -1.37
N GLN A 102 -7.32 -9.18 -2.60
CA GLN A 102 -6.95 -7.82 -2.95
C GLN A 102 -8.03 -6.75 -2.65
N PRO A 103 -9.35 -7.03 -2.76
CA PRO A 103 -10.37 -6.05 -2.36
C PRO A 103 -10.26 -5.69 -0.88
N GLN A 104 -10.08 -6.69 -0.01
CA GLN A 104 -9.95 -6.51 1.43
C GLN A 104 -8.65 -5.77 1.78
N LEU A 105 -7.54 -6.14 1.14
CA LEU A 105 -6.26 -5.45 1.34
C LEU A 105 -6.34 -3.98 0.92
N THR A 106 -6.98 -3.70 -0.21
CA THR A 106 -7.19 -2.32 -0.67
C THR A 106 -8.04 -1.54 0.33
N LEU A 107 -9.15 -2.13 0.82
CA LEU A 107 -9.98 -1.51 1.85
C LEU A 107 -9.19 -1.21 3.13
N TRP A 108 -8.40 -2.16 3.63
CA TRP A 108 -7.57 -1.92 4.82
C TRP A 108 -6.54 -0.82 4.60
N HIS A 109 -5.91 -0.75 3.42
CA HIS A 109 -5.02 0.34 3.07
C HIS A 109 -5.73 1.70 3.17
N GLU A 110 -6.91 1.84 2.55
CA GLU A 110 -7.68 3.09 2.62
C GLU A 110 -8.09 3.47 4.04
N LEU A 111 -8.49 2.49 4.87
CA LEU A 111 -8.78 2.72 6.28
C LEU A 111 -7.53 3.15 7.06
N GLY A 112 -6.36 2.63 6.69
CA GLY A 112 -5.07 3.02 7.24
C GLY A 112 -4.79 4.50 7.07
N HIS A 113 -5.17 5.11 5.94
CA HIS A 113 -5.05 6.57 5.80
C HIS A 113 -5.84 7.33 6.87
N LEU A 114 -7.07 6.91 7.19
CA LEU A 114 -7.90 7.56 8.20
C LEU A 114 -7.33 7.38 9.62
N GLU A 115 -6.84 6.18 9.93
CA GLU A 115 -6.16 5.90 11.22
C GLU A 115 -4.90 6.76 11.37
N ASN A 116 -4.09 6.87 10.32
CA ASN A 116 -2.90 7.70 10.36
C ASN A 116 -3.23 9.19 10.56
N LEU A 117 -4.31 9.70 9.94
CA LEU A 117 -4.79 11.06 10.18
C LEU A 117 -5.20 11.27 11.64
N ALA A 118 -5.89 10.31 12.25
CA ALA A 118 -6.28 10.38 13.66
C ALA A 118 -5.09 10.40 14.63
N LEU A 119 -3.93 9.88 14.21
CA LEU A 119 -2.71 9.82 15.00
C LEU A 119 -1.76 11.01 14.79
N GLN A 120 -2.04 11.91 13.85
CA GLN A 120 -1.22 13.11 13.64
C GLN A 120 -1.27 14.06 14.83
N GLY A 121 -0.11 14.61 15.21
CA GLY A 121 0.04 15.47 16.38
C GLY A 121 0.09 14.71 17.71
N THR A 122 0.01 13.37 17.69
CA THR A 122 0.20 12.53 18.87
C THR A 122 1.37 11.55 18.65
N VAL A 123 1.12 10.40 18.03
CA VAL A 123 2.15 9.40 17.68
C VAL A 123 2.89 9.82 16.41
N LEU A 124 2.18 10.39 15.45
CA LEU A 124 2.73 10.85 14.19
C LEU A 124 2.94 12.37 14.18
N PRO A 125 3.84 12.88 13.32
CA PRO A 125 3.98 14.32 13.10
C PRO A 125 2.65 14.99 12.72
N ILE A 126 2.55 16.28 13.04
CA ILE A 126 1.36 17.11 12.72
C ILE A 126 1.05 17.10 11.21
N GLN A 127 2.09 17.00 10.37
CA GLN A 127 1.95 16.89 8.93
C GLN A 127 2.81 15.75 8.40
N LEU A 128 2.20 14.86 7.64
CA LEU A 128 2.88 13.80 6.91
C LEU A 128 3.12 14.25 5.46
N SER A 129 4.21 13.77 4.88
CA SER A 129 4.42 13.86 3.43
C SER A 129 3.49 12.89 2.68
N ALA A 130 3.28 13.13 1.39
CA ALA A 130 2.50 12.22 0.54
C ALA A 130 3.05 10.78 0.58
N TYR A 131 4.38 10.62 0.56
CA TYR A 131 5.02 9.31 0.68
C TYR A 131 4.73 8.64 2.02
N GLN A 132 4.77 9.39 3.12
CA GLN A 132 4.44 8.88 4.45
C GLN A 132 2.99 8.42 4.56
N HIS A 133 2.04 9.16 3.97
CA HIS A 133 0.65 8.73 3.95
C HIS A 133 0.47 7.35 3.33
N GLU A 134 1.18 7.07 2.23
CA GLU A 134 1.10 5.79 1.51
C GLU A 134 1.73 4.63 2.29
N TRP A 135 2.99 4.77 2.72
CA TRP A 135 3.64 3.66 3.39
C TRP A 135 3.06 3.38 4.77
N LEU A 136 2.62 4.41 5.53
CA LEU A 136 1.95 4.20 6.81
C LEU A 136 0.60 3.48 6.65
N ALA A 137 -0.13 3.72 5.56
CA ALA A 137 -1.35 2.98 5.26
C ALA A 137 -1.06 1.49 5.01
N ASP A 138 0.06 1.17 4.37
CA ASP A 138 0.54 -0.21 4.25
C ASP A 138 1.01 -0.80 5.60
N ILE A 139 1.58 -0.01 6.53
CA ILE A 139 1.91 -0.47 7.89
C ILE A 139 0.65 -0.81 8.69
N TYR A 140 -0.39 0.01 8.61
CA TYR A 140 -1.70 -0.32 9.17
C TYR A 140 -2.24 -1.65 8.61
N LEU A 141 -2.14 -1.84 7.29
CA LEU A 141 -2.52 -3.08 6.63
C LEU A 141 -1.75 -4.28 7.20
N VAL A 142 -0.44 -4.17 7.45
CA VAL A 142 0.34 -5.26 8.07
C VAL A 142 -0.17 -5.59 9.47
N TRP A 143 -0.49 -4.57 10.29
CA TRP A 143 -1.08 -4.76 11.60
C TRP A 143 -2.44 -5.46 11.54
N ARG A 144 -3.32 -5.05 10.63
CA ARG A 144 -4.62 -5.71 10.41
C ARG A 144 -4.45 -7.16 10.00
N ILE A 145 -3.56 -7.45 9.05
CA ILE A 145 -3.25 -8.81 8.60
C ILE A 145 -2.78 -9.67 9.78
N ALA A 146 -1.81 -9.19 10.56
CA ALA A 146 -1.30 -9.94 11.70
C ALA A 146 -2.41 -10.30 12.70
N ARG A 147 -3.31 -9.36 12.98
CA ARG A 147 -4.41 -9.56 13.93
C ARG A 147 -5.52 -10.45 13.41
N GLU A 148 -5.88 -10.33 12.14
CA GLU A 148 -7.04 -11.01 11.56
C GLU A 148 -6.69 -12.37 10.94
N ARG A 149 -5.44 -12.55 10.48
CA ARG A 149 -4.96 -13.78 9.83
C ARG A 149 -4.00 -14.59 10.69
N GLY A 150 -3.23 -13.95 11.56
CA GLY A 150 -2.24 -14.64 12.40
C GLY A 150 -1.00 -15.09 11.63
N ASP A 151 -0.80 -14.63 10.40
CA ASP A 151 0.41 -14.81 9.59
C ASP A 151 0.77 -13.52 8.80
N PHE A 152 1.87 -13.54 8.05
CA PHE A 152 2.31 -12.44 7.18
C PHE A 152 2.20 -12.73 5.68
N ALA A 153 1.48 -13.78 5.26
CA ALA A 153 1.42 -14.17 3.85
C ALA A 153 0.88 -13.04 2.96
N LEU A 154 -0.23 -12.41 3.36
CA LEU A 154 -0.80 -11.26 2.63
C LEU A 154 0.05 -9.99 2.76
N ALA A 155 0.82 -9.84 3.83
CA ALA A 155 1.72 -8.71 4.01
C ALA A 155 2.92 -8.80 3.07
N TRP A 156 3.48 -10.01 2.90
CA TRP A 156 4.46 -10.32 1.86
C TRP A 156 3.89 -10.12 0.46
N GLN A 157 2.64 -10.54 0.19
CA GLN A 157 1.98 -10.26 -1.09
C GLN A 157 1.95 -8.75 -1.38
N GLN A 158 1.55 -7.92 -0.41
CA GLN A 158 1.54 -6.47 -0.58
C GLN A 158 2.95 -5.92 -0.84
N TYR A 159 3.95 -6.38 -0.10
CA TYR A 159 5.36 -6.04 -0.34
C TYR A 159 5.78 -6.34 -1.79
N HIS A 160 5.49 -7.54 -2.28
CA HIS A 160 5.85 -7.94 -3.64
C HIS A 160 5.09 -7.11 -4.68
N ARG A 161 3.79 -6.88 -4.46
CA ARG A 161 2.97 -6.05 -5.34
C ARG A 161 3.52 -4.63 -5.47
N ARG A 162 3.89 -3.99 -4.35
CA ARG A 162 4.47 -2.63 -4.36
C ARG A 162 5.79 -2.55 -5.09
N ASN A 163 6.64 -3.58 -4.97
CA ASN A 163 7.84 -3.70 -5.80
C ASN A 163 7.46 -3.77 -7.28
N LEU A 164 6.57 -4.68 -7.68
CA LEU A 164 6.19 -4.85 -9.09
C LEU A 164 5.55 -3.60 -9.69
N ASP A 165 4.68 -2.91 -8.95
CA ASP A 165 4.12 -1.62 -9.37
C ASP A 165 5.24 -0.60 -9.64
N ALA A 166 6.20 -0.46 -8.72
CA ALA A 166 7.34 0.45 -8.89
C ALA A 166 8.23 0.10 -10.08
N LEU A 167 8.40 -1.19 -10.40
CA LEU A 167 9.15 -1.64 -11.58
C LEU A 167 8.46 -1.30 -12.91
N THR A 168 7.12 -1.28 -12.93
CA THR A 168 6.34 -1.10 -14.16
C THR A 168 6.12 0.36 -14.54
N SER A 169 6.06 1.28 -13.57
CA SER A 169 5.89 2.69 -13.86
C SER A 169 6.41 3.63 -12.75
N PRO A 170 7.10 4.72 -13.12
CA PRO A 170 7.55 5.74 -12.17
C PRO A 170 6.43 6.39 -11.37
N GLN A 171 5.21 6.42 -11.93
CA GLN A 171 4.06 7.05 -11.29
C GLN A 171 3.65 6.34 -9.99
N TYR A 172 4.09 5.10 -9.79
CA TYR A 172 3.78 4.31 -8.59
C TYR A 172 4.82 4.42 -7.49
N LEU A 173 5.92 5.15 -7.69
CA LEU A 173 6.96 5.28 -6.68
C LEU A 173 6.53 6.04 -5.43
N SER A 174 5.57 6.96 -5.56
CA SER A 174 4.95 7.59 -4.38
C SER A 174 4.23 6.59 -3.49
N HIS A 175 3.86 5.41 -4.01
CA HIS A 175 3.21 4.33 -3.28
C HIS A 175 4.19 3.17 -2.98
N TRP A 176 5.48 3.31 -3.30
CA TRP A 176 6.46 2.24 -3.11
C TRP A 176 6.89 2.14 -1.63
N SER A 177 6.11 1.39 -0.86
CA SER A 177 6.26 1.19 0.58
C SER A 177 7.17 0.02 0.97
N SER A 178 7.69 -0.75 0.01
CA SER A 178 8.54 -1.91 0.26
C SER A 178 9.72 -1.64 1.21
N PRO A 179 10.44 -0.51 1.11
CA PRO A 179 11.52 -0.18 2.04
C PRO A 179 11.07 -0.07 3.51
N MET A 180 9.81 0.28 3.75
CA MET A 180 9.22 0.37 5.10
C MET A 180 8.61 -0.97 5.53
N LEU A 181 7.91 -1.64 4.61
CA LEU A 181 7.32 -2.96 4.84
C LEU A 181 8.36 -4.01 5.24
N ILE A 182 9.53 -4.03 4.59
CA ILE A 182 10.57 -5.02 4.91
C ILE A 182 11.12 -4.86 6.32
N GLN A 183 11.13 -3.64 6.87
CA GLN A 183 11.57 -3.39 8.23
C GLN A 183 10.63 -4.08 9.22
N VAL A 184 9.31 -3.99 9.01
CA VAL A 184 8.35 -4.74 9.85
C VAL A 184 8.51 -6.23 9.65
N LEU A 185 8.50 -6.70 8.39
CA LEU A 185 8.51 -8.13 8.05
C LEU A 185 9.78 -8.88 8.49
N ARG A 186 10.89 -8.18 8.72
CA ARG A 186 12.14 -8.76 9.22
C ARG A 186 12.36 -8.55 10.72
N HIS A 187 11.81 -7.48 11.30
CA HIS A 187 12.06 -7.14 12.70
C HIS A 187 11.04 -7.75 13.67
N TYR A 188 9.81 -7.98 13.19
CA TYR A 188 8.74 -8.51 14.00
C TYR A 188 8.37 -9.91 13.56
N GLU A 189 8.07 -10.76 14.54
CA GLU A 189 7.25 -11.94 14.35
C GLU A 189 5.78 -11.55 14.32
N VAL A 190 4.96 -12.31 13.59
CA VAL A 190 3.53 -12.02 13.49
C VAL A 190 2.82 -11.97 14.85
N VAL A 191 3.24 -12.84 15.78
CA VAL A 191 2.69 -12.89 17.14
C VAL A 191 3.03 -11.65 17.96
N GLN A 192 4.09 -10.91 17.62
CA GLN A 192 4.42 -9.64 18.28
C GLN A 192 3.50 -8.54 17.77
N VAL A 193 3.33 -8.43 16.45
CA VAL A 193 2.42 -7.43 15.85
C VAL A 193 0.97 -7.68 16.28
N ALA A 194 0.52 -8.94 16.29
CA ALA A 194 -0.85 -9.29 16.64
C ALA A 194 -1.23 -9.01 18.10
N ARG A 195 -0.24 -8.85 19.01
CA ARG A 195 -0.47 -8.53 20.43
C ARG A 195 -0.86 -7.08 20.67
N PHE A 196 -0.53 -6.17 19.76
CA PHE A 196 -0.95 -4.78 19.87
C PHE A 196 -2.46 -4.70 19.62
N THR A 197 -3.22 -4.41 20.67
CA THR A 197 -4.69 -4.31 20.59
C THR A 197 -5.13 -3.12 19.76
N ASP A 198 -4.38 -2.03 19.82
CA ASP A 198 -4.63 -0.82 19.07
C ASP A 198 -3.48 -0.54 18.10
N TYR A 199 -3.83 -0.07 16.89
CA TYR A 199 -2.84 0.30 15.87
C TYR A 199 -1.89 1.39 16.37
N ARG A 200 -2.42 2.31 17.19
CA ARG A 200 -1.65 3.37 17.85
C ARG A 200 -0.42 2.82 18.58
N ASP A 201 -0.59 1.74 19.33
CA ASP A 201 0.48 1.19 20.17
C ASP A 201 1.53 0.48 19.32
N PHE A 202 1.09 -0.26 18.30
CA PHE A 202 2.03 -0.84 17.32
C PHE A 202 2.84 0.25 16.62
N LEU A 203 2.17 1.32 16.18
CA LEU A 203 2.84 2.40 15.48
C LEU A 203 3.78 3.19 16.40
N ALA A 204 3.43 3.36 17.68
CA ALA A 204 4.30 3.99 18.67
C ALA A 204 5.58 3.19 18.95
N ASP A 205 5.54 1.86 18.77
CA ASP A 205 6.71 0.98 18.87
C ASP A 205 7.57 1.01 17.59
N PHE A 206 6.92 0.91 16.42
CA PHE A 206 7.61 0.85 15.13
C PHE A 206 8.15 2.21 14.64
N TYR A 207 7.30 3.24 14.62
CA TYR A 207 7.58 4.50 13.92
C TYR A 207 8.85 5.23 14.39
N PRO A 208 9.16 5.33 15.69
CA PRO A 208 10.36 6.04 16.15
C PRO A 208 11.68 5.40 15.70
N ASN A 209 11.67 4.10 15.41
CA ASN A 209 12.85 3.34 15.02
C ASN A 209 12.89 3.03 13.52
N ALA A 210 11.87 3.44 12.77
CA ALA A 210 11.80 3.20 11.34
C ALA A 210 12.81 4.07 10.59
N GLU A 211 13.68 3.43 9.81
CA GLU A 211 14.60 4.12 8.92
C GLU A 211 13.82 4.66 7.72
N GLN A 212 13.52 5.96 7.72
CA GLN A 212 12.75 6.59 6.66
C GLN A 212 13.63 6.91 5.46
N LEU A 213 13.08 6.75 4.26
CA LEU A 213 13.74 7.18 3.04
C LEU A 213 13.59 8.68 2.83
N GLU A 214 14.71 9.38 2.71
CA GLU A 214 14.76 10.77 2.30
C GLU A 214 14.18 10.94 0.88
N PRO A 215 13.43 12.03 0.58
CA PRO A 215 12.81 12.24 -0.74
C PRO A 215 13.80 12.18 -1.91
N ARG A 216 15.02 12.67 -1.71
CA ARG A 216 16.09 12.59 -2.70
C ARG A 216 16.44 11.14 -3.04
N LEU A 217 16.55 10.29 -2.02
CA LEU A 217 16.89 8.88 -2.18
C LEU A 217 15.79 8.12 -2.94
N LEU A 218 14.52 8.44 -2.68
CA LEU A 218 13.40 7.91 -3.47
C LEU A 218 13.52 8.27 -4.96
N GLY A 219 13.96 9.50 -5.27
CA GLY A 219 14.25 9.94 -6.64
C GLY A 219 15.45 9.23 -7.29
N GLU A 220 16.47 8.89 -6.50
CA GLU A 220 17.62 8.09 -6.96
C GLU A 220 17.16 6.65 -7.30
N TYR A 221 16.36 6.02 -6.44
CA TYR A 221 15.78 4.70 -6.72
C TYR A 221 14.83 4.72 -7.92
N SER A 222 14.02 5.76 -8.08
CA SER A 222 13.18 5.97 -9.28
C SER A 222 13.99 5.87 -10.56
N SER A 223 15.10 6.60 -10.59
CA SER A 223 15.97 6.69 -11.75
C SER A 223 16.65 5.34 -12.02
N LEU A 224 17.07 4.63 -10.97
CA LEU A 224 17.64 3.29 -11.08
C LEU A 224 16.64 2.25 -11.60
N MET A 225 15.40 2.26 -11.10
CA MET A 225 14.35 1.35 -11.58
C MET A 225 13.99 1.63 -13.03
N GLN A 226 13.76 2.89 -13.42
CA GLN A 226 13.50 3.28 -14.80
C GLN A 226 14.62 2.84 -15.74
N ARG A 227 15.88 2.99 -15.29
CA ARG A 227 17.04 2.59 -16.07
C ARG A 227 17.16 1.07 -16.24
N THR A 228 16.74 0.32 -15.24
CA THR A 228 16.91 -1.14 -15.24
C THR A 228 15.74 -1.85 -15.90
N PHE A 229 14.52 -1.33 -15.76
CA PHE A 229 13.27 -2.00 -16.17
C PHE A 229 12.44 -1.20 -17.20
N GLY A 230 12.78 0.07 -17.45
CA GLY A 230 12.05 0.93 -18.39
C GLY A 230 12.40 0.66 -19.86
N ALA A 231 11.47 0.97 -20.75
CA ALA A 231 11.59 0.72 -22.19
C ALA A 231 12.41 1.76 -22.98
N SER A 232 13.08 2.72 -22.32
CA SER A 232 13.72 3.89 -22.96
C SER A 232 15.25 3.92 -22.81
N VAL A 233 15.92 4.45 -23.84
CA VAL A 233 17.39 4.45 -24.04
C VAL A 233 18.14 5.24 -22.97
N LEU A 234 19.23 4.66 -22.46
CA LEU A 234 19.97 5.08 -21.26
C LEU A 234 21.06 6.11 -21.54
N GLN A 235 21.04 7.23 -20.81
CA GLN A 235 22.28 7.96 -20.51
C GLN A 235 23.17 7.12 -19.56
N PRO A 236 24.50 7.29 -19.60
CA PRO A 236 25.39 6.63 -18.64
C PRO A 236 25.00 7.00 -17.20
N LEU A 237 25.02 6.01 -16.29
CA LEU A 237 24.81 6.26 -14.86
C LEU A 237 25.94 7.16 -14.37
N PRO A 238 25.64 8.22 -13.62
CA PRO A 238 26.64 8.85 -12.79
C PRO A 238 27.26 7.81 -11.85
N GLU A 239 28.59 7.81 -11.74
CA GLU A 239 29.33 6.83 -10.90
C GLU A 239 28.86 6.83 -9.44
N TYR A 240 28.34 7.95 -8.94
CA TYR A 240 27.83 8.07 -7.57
C TYR A 240 26.56 7.24 -7.28
N LEU A 241 25.87 6.70 -8.29
CA LEU A 241 24.70 5.85 -8.08
C LEU A 241 25.04 4.36 -8.01
N PHE A 242 26.32 4.00 -8.13
CA PHE A 242 26.74 2.60 -8.14
C PHE A 242 26.39 1.88 -6.84
N TRP A 243 26.71 2.45 -5.67
CA TRP A 243 26.40 1.83 -4.37
C TRP A 243 24.90 1.74 -4.09
N ARG A 244 24.09 2.64 -4.65
CA ARG A 244 22.63 2.65 -4.50
C ARG A 244 21.96 1.45 -5.17
N LYS A 245 22.62 0.79 -6.13
CA LYS A 245 22.09 -0.43 -6.74
C LYS A 245 22.04 -1.59 -5.76
N ALA A 246 23.06 -1.75 -4.90
CA ALA A 246 23.06 -2.79 -3.88
C ALA A 246 21.94 -2.55 -2.86
N ASP A 247 21.76 -1.31 -2.40
CA ASP A 247 20.66 -0.94 -1.51
C ASP A 247 19.29 -1.28 -2.14
N LEU A 248 19.09 -0.90 -3.41
CA LEU A 248 17.88 -1.22 -4.16
C LEU A 248 17.68 -2.75 -4.30
N GLY A 249 18.77 -3.47 -4.53
CA GLY A 249 18.81 -4.93 -4.59
C GLY A 249 18.24 -5.59 -3.33
N HIS A 250 18.57 -5.07 -2.15
CA HIS A 250 18.03 -5.60 -0.89
C HIS A 250 16.49 -5.52 -0.81
N TYR A 251 15.89 -4.47 -1.38
CA TYR A 251 14.43 -4.32 -1.44
C TYR A 251 13.81 -5.18 -2.55
N LEU A 252 14.49 -5.41 -3.67
CA LEU A 252 13.94 -6.19 -4.78
C LEU A 252 14.15 -7.70 -4.62
N GLN A 253 15.20 -8.12 -3.91
CA GLN A 253 15.62 -9.52 -3.82
C GLN A 253 14.51 -10.47 -3.38
N PRO A 254 13.72 -10.22 -2.32
CA PRO A 254 12.66 -11.16 -1.93
C PRO A 254 11.60 -11.34 -3.03
N THR A 255 11.30 -10.27 -3.79
CA THR A 255 10.37 -10.36 -4.92
C THR A 255 10.96 -11.17 -6.07
N PHE A 256 12.24 -10.99 -6.40
CA PHE A 256 12.85 -11.79 -7.47
C PHE A 256 13.03 -13.26 -7.09
N VAL A 257 13.37 -13.55 -5.83
CA VAL A 257 13.41 -14.94 -5.34
C VAL A 257 12.03 -15.59 -5.48
N LEU A 258 10.95 -14.89 -5.09
CA LEU A 258 9.59 -15.40 -5.26
C LEU A 258 9.24 -15.68 -6.72
N LEU A 259 9.57 -14.77 -7.64
CA LEU A 259 9.14 -14.85 -9.03
C LEU A 259 10.01 -15.77 -9.90
N MET A 260 11.30 -15.83 -9.63
CA MET A 260 12.31 -16.43 -10.51
C MET A 260 12.97 -17.68 -9.90
N GLY A 261 12.83 -17.88 -8.58
CA GLY A 261 13.60 -18.85 -7.80
C GLY A 261 14.96 -18.30 -7.34
N GLU A 262 15.51 -18.89 -6.27
CA GLU A 262 16.73 -18.40 -5.60
C GLU A 262 17.93 -18.25 -6.53
N GLU A 263 18.28 -19.31 -7.27
CA GLU A 263 19.47 -19.33 -8.14
C GLU A 263 19.38 -18.27 -9.25
N LYS A 264 18.24 -18.21 -9.95
CA LYS A 264 18.03 -17.27 -11.05
C LYS A 264 17.99 -15.82 -10.54
N ALA A 265 17.32 -15.58 -9.41
CA ALA A 265 17.29 -14.26 -8.79
C ALA A 265 18.68 -13.80 -8.35
N HIS A 266 19.46 -14.67 -7.71
CA HIS A 266 20.83 -14.37 -7.30
C HIS A 266 21.71 -14.01 -8.50
N ASN A 267 21.74 -14.87 -9.52
CA ASN A 267 22.53 -14.62 -10.73
C ASN A 267 22.14 -13.31 -11.42
N TRP A 268 20.83 -13.03 -11.51
CA TRP A 268 20.33 -11.80 -12.11
C TRP A 268 20.77 -10.55 -11.32
N LEU A 269 20.65 -10.58 -9.98
CA LEU A 269 21.04 -9.47 -9.13
C LEU A 269 22.54 -9.19 -9.19
N VAL A 270 23.39 -10.23 -9.18
CA VAL A 270 24.85 -10.08 -9.35
C VAL A 270 25.19 -9.46 -10.71
N GLN A 271 24.58 -9.95 -11.79
CA GLN A 271 24.81 -9.41 -13.14
C GLN A 271 24.39 -7.94 -13.27
N ASN A 272 23.39 -7.50 -12.48
CA ASN A 272 22.89 -6.13 -12.47
C ASN A 272 23.54 -5.22 -11.41
N LEU A 273 24.52 -5.74 -10.66
CA LEU A 273 25.25 -5.06 -9.58
C LEU A 273 24.32 -4.64 -8.44
N MET A 274 23.34 -5.48 -8.13
CA MET A 274 22.38 -5.35 -7.04
C MET A 274 22.66 -6.33 -5.89
N LEU A 275 23.78 -7.05 -5.95
CA LEU A 275 24.38 -7.89 -4.91
C LEU A 275 25.90 -7.71 -4.94
#